data_AF-A0A6B3IHN2-F1
#
_entry.id   AF-A0A6B3IHN2-F1
#
_cell.length_a   1.000
_cell.length_b   1.000
_cell.length_c   1.000
_cell.angle_alpha   90.00
_cell.angle_beta   90.00
_cell.angle_gamma   90.00
#
_symmetry.space_group_name_H-M   'P 1'
#
loop_
_entity.id
_entity.type
_entity.pdbx_description
1 polymer ?
#
loop_
_entity_poly.entity_id
_entity_poly.type
_entity_poly.pdbx_seq_one_letter_code
_entity_poly.pdbx_strand_id
1 'polypeptide(L)'
;EKVGQLFVMRVYGHTATDPDQADVDANLEELGVRDAAELISTYHVGGIIYFTWAHNTRDPHQIAGLSNGIQRASLGRRNGLPVLISTDQEHGIVCRVGAP
;
A
#
# COMPACT_ATOMS: atom_id res chain seq x y z
N GLU A 1 4.51 6.48 16.71
CA GLU A 1 5.56 5.83 15.89
C GLU A 1 5.70 4.33 16.18
N LYS A 2 6.27 3.88 17.31
CA LYS A 2 6.55 2.45 17.56
C LYS A 2 5.33 1.52 17.49
N VAL A 3 4.16 1.96 17.96
CA VAL A 3 2.92 1.16 17.90
C VAL A 3 2.51 0.87 16.45
N GLY A 4 2.56 1.88 15.57
CA GLY A 4 2.20 1.71 14.15
C GLY A 4 3.08 0.68 13.44
N GLN A 5 4.33 0.53 13.87
CA GLN A 5 5.26 -0.46 13.33
C GLN A 5 4.84 -1.92 13.58
N LEU A 6 3.89 -2.17 14.48
CA LEU A 6 3.32 -3.50 14.73
C LEU A 6 2.18 -3.86 13.76
N PHE A 7 1.76 -2.92 12.89
CA PHE A 7 0.63 -3.09 11.99
C PHE A 7 1.07 -3.19 10.54
N VAL A 8 0.52 -4.18 9.85
CA VAL A 8 0.53 -4.33 8.41
C VAL A 8 -0.89 -4.10 7.93
N MET A 9 -1.11 -3.09 7.10
CA MET A 9 -2.44 -2.63 6.69
C MET A 9 -2.63 -2.82 5.19
N ARG A 10 -3.87 -2.88 4.72
CA ARG A 10 -4.20 -2.78 3.29
C ARG A 10 -4.75 -1.39 3.01
N VAL A 11 -4.51 -0.89 1.80
CA VAL A 11 -5.03 0.37 1.26
C VAL A 11 -5.45 0.14 -0.18
N TYR A 12 -6.60 0.67 -0.59
CA TYR A 12 -7.06 0.61 -1.98
C TYR A 12 -6.25 1.56 -2.84
N GLY A 13 -5.99 1.16 -4.08
CA GLY A 13 -5.36 2.03 -5.07
C GLY A 13 -4.14 1.43 -5.76
N HIS A 14 -3.92 1.90 -6.99
CA HIS A 14 -2.82 1.48 -7.84
C HIS A 14 -1.62 2.47 -7.82
N THR A 15 -1.74 3.59 -7.10
CA THR A 15 -0.65 4.53 -6.83
C THR A 15 -0.62 4.91 -5.34
N ALA A 16 0.49 5.48 -4.88
CA ALA A 16 0.65 5.81 -3.46
C ALA A 16 0.00 7.15 -3.04
N THR A 17 -0.31 8.04 -3.99
CA THR A 17 -0.71 9.44 -3.72
C THR A 17 -1.86 9.95 -4.58
N ASP A 18 -2.29 9.19 -5.58
CA ASP A 18 -3.33 9.59 -6.54
C ASP A 18 -4.09 8.34 -7.03
N PRO A 19 -4.81 7.64 -6.15
CA PRO A 19 -5.63 6.50 -6.55
C PRO A 19 -6.94 6.96 -7.20
N ASP A 20 -7.66 6.04 -7.85
CA ASP A 20 -8.95 6.35 -8.47
C ASP A 20 -9.96 6.82 -7.40
N GLN A 21 -10.92 7.69 -7.75
CA GLN A 21 -11.85 8.26 -6.77
C GLN A 21 -12.63 7.19 -5.96
N ALA A 22 -12.98 6.06 -6.59
CA ALA A 22 -13.63 4.95 -5.90
C ALA A 22 -12.74 4.32 -4.81
N ASP A 23 -11.43 4.25 -5.04
CA ASP A 23 -10.46 3.77 -4.05
C ASP A 23 -10.28 4.79 -2.92
N VAL A 24 -10.29 6.09 -3.24
CA VAL A 24 -10.29 7.18 -2.23
C VAL A 24 -11.50 7.05 -1.31
N ASP A 25 -12.69 6.88 -1.89
CA ASP A 25 -13.94 6.79 -1.12
C ASP A 25 -13.92 5.56 -0.20
N ALA A 26 -13.47 4.41 -0.70
CA ALA A 26 -13.32 3.19 0.09
C ALA A 26 -12.27 3.32 1.21
N ASN A 27 -11.13 3.96 0.93
CA ASN A 27 -10.12 4.24 1.96
C ASN A 27 -10.64 5.21 3.03
N LEU A 28 -11.39 6.24 2.65
CA LEU A 28 -11.97 7.19 3.61
C LEU A 28 -13.01 6.51 4.52
N GLU A 29 -13.85 5.63 3.96
CA GLU A 29 -14.84 4.87 4.72
C GLU A 29 -14.19 3.89 5.71
N GLU A 30 -13.19 3.12 5.26
CA GLU A 30 -12.60 2.05 6.08
C GLU A 30 -11.46 2.53 6.99
N LEU A 31 -10.67 3.52 6.54
CA LEU A 31 -9.39 3.89 7.14
C LEU A 31 -9.31 5.37 7.52
N GLY A 32 -10.25 6.22 7.06
CA GLY A 32 -10.25 7.66 7.33
C GLY A 32 -9.12 8.44 6.65
N VAL A 33 -8.46 7.85 5.65
CA VAL A 33 -7.38 8.46 4.85
C VAL A 33 -7.64 8.20 3.36
N ARG A 34 -7.04 8.99 2.47
CA ARG A 34 -7.31 8.93 1.02
C ARG A 34 -6.45 7.91 0.29
N ASP A 35 -5.21 7.76 0.71
CA ASP A 35 -4.20 6.98 -0.01
C ASP A 35 -3.13 6.38 0.92
N ALA A 36 -2.18 5.66 0.32
CA ALA A 36 -1.11 4.99 1.04
C ALA A 36 -0.15 5.98 1.73
N ALA A 37 0.14 7.11 1.10
CA ALA A 37 1.04 8.12 1.67
C ALA A 37 0.40 8.77 2.91
N GLU A 38 -0.90 9.08 2.85
CA GLU A 38 -1.65 9.60 3.98
C GLU A 38 -1.73 8.57 5.10
N LEU A 39 -2.02 7.29 4.79
CA LEU A 39 -2.00 6.19 5.76
C LEU A 39 -0.68 6.12 6.53
N ILE A 40 0.46 6.16 5.82
CA ILE A 40 1.79 6.15 6.42
C ILE A 40 1.99 7.40 7.27
N SER A 41 1.57 8.56 6.78
CA SER A 41 1.79 9.83 7.46
C SER A 41 1.01 9.95 8.78
N THR A 42 -0.22 9.44 8.78
CA THR A 42 -1.18 9.48 9.88
C THR A 42 -0.87 8.38 10.90
N TYR A 43 -0.75 7.13 10.45
CA TYR A 43 -0.69 5.97 11.36
C TYR A 43 0.71 5.39 11.56
N HIS A 44 1.69 5.77 10.74
CA HIS A 44 3.08 5.32 10.88
C HIS A 44 3.19 3.79 10.84
N VAL A 45 2.45 3.16 9.93
CA VAL A 45 2.37 1.69 9.79
C VAL A 45 3.73 1.07 9.49
N GLY A 46 3.93 -0.17 9.96
CA GLY A 46 5.14 -0.95 9.71
C GLY A 46 5.14 -1.65 8.35
N GLY A 47 3.94 -1.95 7.82
CA GLY A 47 3.81 -2.61 6.53
C GLY A 47 2.52 -2.30 5.78
N ILE A 48 2.54 -2.59 4.48
CA ILE A 48 1.37 -2.62 3.60
C ILE A 48 1.31 -3.98 2.90
N ILE A 49 0.12 -4.61 2.91
CA ILE A 49 -0.15 -5.85 2.20
C ILE A 49 -0.99 -5.60 0.94
N TYR A 50 -0.57 -6.19 -0.19
CA TYR A 50 -1.21 -6.02 -1.49
C TYR A 50 -2.22 -7.11 -1.83
N PHE A 51 -3.34 -6.68 -2.40
CA PHE A 51 -4.37 -7.55 -2.97
C PHE A 51 -4.83 -7.08 -4.34
N THR A 52 -5.18 -8.02 -5.22
CA THR A 52 -5.76 -7.75 -6.54
C THR A 52 -7.10 -7.02 -6.43
N TRP A 53 -7.97 -7.44 -5.50
CA TRP A 53 -9.27 -6.81 -5.25
C TRP A 53 -9.18 -5.43 -4.61
N ALA A 54 -8.01 -5.07 -4.05
CA ALA A 54 -7.72 -3.72 -3.58
C ALA A 54 -7.01 -2.86 -4.65
N HIS A 55 -6.97 -3.35 -5.90
CA HIS A 55 -6.37 -2.70 -7.06
C HIS A 55 -4.86 -2.42 -6.94
N ASN A 56 -4.14 -3.16 -6.08
CA ASN A 56 -2.70 -2.94 -5.89
C ASN A 56 -1.83 -3.64 -6.95
N THR A 57 -2.33 -4.74 -7.55
CA THR A 57 -1.53 -5.64 -8.41
C THR A 57 -2.08 -5.78 -9.83
N ARG A 58 -1.95 -4.72 -10.64
CA ARG A 58 -2.42 -4.69 -12.05
C ARG A 58 -1.39 -5.28 -13.02
N ASP A 59 -0.19 -4.69 -13.04
CA ASP A 59 0.93 -5.10 -13.90
C ASP A 59 2.29 -4.82 -13.22
N PRO A 60 3.40 -5.44 -13.66
CA PRO A 60 4.70 -5.31 -12.99
C PRO A 60 5.20 -3.85 -12.86
N HIS A 61 5.00 -3.01 -13.87
CA HIS A 61 5.45 -1.62 -13.84
C HIS A 61 4.61 -0.77 -12.89
N GLN A 62 3.29 -0.98 -12.88
CA GLN A 62 2.39 -0.34 -11.93
C GLN A 62 2.73 -0.74 -10.48
N ILE A 63 2.95 -2.04 -10.21
CA ILE A 63 3.31 -2.53 -8.87
C ILE A 63 4.62 -1.90 -8.38
N ALA A 64 5.62 -1.82 -9.27
CA ALA A 64 6.88 -1.14 -8.98
C ALA A 64 6.66 0.35 -8.69
N GLY A 65 5.79 1.03 -9.46
CA GLY A 65 5.42 2.42 -9.25
C GLY A 65 4.78 2.66 -7.88
N LEU A 66 3.80 1.84 -7.52
CA LEU A 66 3.12 1.86 -6.21
C LEU A 66 4.12 1.64 -5.06
N SER A 67 4.94 0.60 -5.17
CA SER A 67 5.94 0.22 -4.15
C SER A 67 6.95 1.35 -3.93
N ASN A 68 7.47 1.93 -5.01
CA ASN A 68 8.40 3.05 -4.93
C ASN A 68 7.75 4.31 -4.35
N GLY A 69 6.46 4.55 -4.66
CA GLY A 69 5.69 5.65 -4.06
C GLY A 69 5.54 5.52 -2.55
N ILE A 70 5.19 4.32 -2.08
CA ILE A 70 5.09 4.00 -0.65
C ILE A 70 6.43 4.20 0.06
N GLN A 71 7.53 3.70 -0.51
CA GLN A 71 8.86 3.88 0.09
C GLN A 71 9.25 5.35 0.15
N ARG A 72 9.00 6.14 -0.91
CA ARG A 72 9.27 7.59 -0.88
C ARG A 72 8.45 8.31 0.19
N ALA A 73 7.16 7.98 0.34
CA ALA A 73 6.29 8.58 1.35
C ALA A 73 6.78 8.30 2.78
N SER A 74 7.29 7.09 3.03
CA SER A 74 7.82 6.74 4.35
C SER A 74 9.21 7.32 4.61
N LEU A 75 10.14 7.18 3.65
CA LEU A 75 11.54 7.60 3.79
C LEU A 75 11.72 9.12 3.76
N GLY A 76 10.81 9.87 3.14
CA GLY A 76 10.85 11.35 3.11
C GLY A 76 10.60 12.01 4.47
N ARG A 77 10.29 11.24 5.52
CA ARG A 77 10.02 11.74 6.87
C ARG A 77 11.32 11.89 7.66
N ARG A 78 11.34 12.77 8.67
CA ARG A 78 12.51 13.06 9.52
C ARG A 78 13.18 11.80 10.11
N ASN A 79 12.38 10.81 10.50
CA ASN A 79 12.83 9.50 10.99
C ASN A 79 12.26 8.38 10.08
N GLY A 80 12.31 8.58 8.76
CA GLY A 80 11.72 7.65 7.80
C GLY A 80 12.31 6.25 7.92
N LEU A 81 11.42 5.26 8.07
CA LEU A 81 11.77 3.84 8.05
C LEU A 81 11.18 3.20 6.79
N PRO A 82 11.85 2.22 6.18
CA PRO A 82 11.26 1.48 5.07
C PRO A 82 10.01 0.73 5.53
N VAL A 83 9.00 0.69 4.68
CA VAL A 83 7.74 -0.04 4.93
C VAL A 83 7.89 -1.48 4.43
N LEU A 84 7.48 -2.47 5.21
CA LEU A 84 7.37 -3.84 4.73
C LEU A 84 6.26 -3.92 3.67
N ILE A 85 6.57 -4.39 2.46
CA ILE A 85 5.57 -4.66 1.43
C ILE A 85 5.38 -6.17 1.36
N SER A 86 4.16 -6.65 1.58
CA SER A 86 3.82 -8.07 1.55
C SER A 86 2.67 -8.36 0.58
N THR A 87 2.52 -9.63 0.21
CA THR A 87 1.38 -10.14 -0.57
C THR A 87 1.29 -11.65 -0.42
N ASP A 88 0.11 -12.22 -0.63
CA ASP A 88 -0.11 -13.66 -0.61
C ASP A 88 0.20 -14.27 -1.99
N GLN A 89 1.48 -14.46 -2.28
CA GLN A 89 1.95 -15.11 -3.51
C GLN A 89 2.32 -16.57 -3.26
N GLU A 90 1.29 -17.41 -3.09
CA GLU A 90 1.44 -18.83 -2.72
C GLU A 90 1.65 -19.76 -3.93
N HIS A 91 1.35 -19.27 -5.14
CA HIS A 91 1.21 -20.04 -6.37
C HIS A 91 -0.04 -20.95 -6.39
N GLY A 92 -0.46 -21.37 -7.58
CA GLY A 92 -1.72 -22.11 -7.77
C GLY A 92 -2.92 -21.15 -7.76
N ILE A 93 -3.96 -21.45 -6.95
CA ILE A 93 -5.19 -20.66 -6.92
C ILE A 93 -5.05 -19.32 -6.17
N VAL A 94 -4.06 -19.21 -5.27
CA VAL A 94 -3.75 -17.98 -4.54
C VAL A 94 -2.49 -17.36 -5.14
N CYS A 95 -2.69 -16.45 -6.08
CA CYS A 95 -1.65 -15.74 -6.80
C CYS A 95 -2.14 -14.31 -7.04
N ARG A 96 -1.35 -13.29 -6.67
CA ARG A 96 -1.71 -11.87 -6.81
C ARG A 96 -0.95 -11.17 -7.94
N VAL A 97 0.22 -11.69 -8.30
CA VAL A 97 1.04 -11.20 -9.41
C VAL A 97 1.03 -12.26 -10.52
N GLY A 98 0.55 -11.88 -11.70
CA GLY A 98 0.47 -12.75 -12.88
C GLY A 98 1.79 -12.93 -13.61
N ALA A 99 1.74 -13.61 -14.76
CA ALA A 99 2.88 -13.68 -15.67
C ALA A 99 3.28 -12.27 -16.15
N PRO A 100 4.58 -12.02 -16.37
CA PRO A 100 5.07 -10.74 -16.89
C PRO A 100 4.61 -10.46 -18.33
#